data_AF-A0A1Q7U2J0-F1
#
_entry.id   AF-A0A1Q7U2J0-F1
#
_cell.length_a   1.000
_cell.length_b   1.000
_cell.length_c   1.000
_cell.angle_alpha   90.00
_cell.angle_beta   90.00
_cell.angle_gamma   90.00
#
_symmetry.space_group_name_H-M   'P 1'
#
loop_
_entity.id
_entity.type
_entity.pdbx_description
1 polymer ?
#
loop_
_entity_poly.entity_id
_entity_poly.type
_entity_poly.pdbx_seq_one_letter_code
_entity_poly.pdbx_strand_id
1 'polypeptide(L)'
;MDGRASVQDIATAYVLRYGQFDFELIPGMIKKLQRAQLLSLTPASRLRYALARNRERRLLRAAETALTALERINISSRRVQPFFRRAYRWGGRLLFTPVALVVCVLLAVAGFAAAAKLWRDADVAAGFGANPLLAIITVKLLFILTLAAHQIVHGLALVHYGRRVREFGFTFLHGFLPTFYVDVTDIFMASRRARVVTAVSGTLVHLAFGSLWFMLALRAPNGGFVQAFAAASGMIQWQAFVLALYPFCFVEMDGYHVLVDALGVPTLKHDAMAYVKSLVSGRPASASRRQAGLWIGYVALSIVSIAAFIALNVWVVIHAVS
;
A
#
# COMPACT_ATOMS: atom_id res chain seq x y z
N MET A 1 -20.60 8.45 10.07
CA MET A 1 -19.52 8.87 10.97
C MET A 1 -18.45 9.58 10.14
N ASP A 2 -18.13 10.82 10.49
CA ASP A 2 -17.21 11.70 9.75
C ASP A 2 -15.73 11.50 10.13
N GLY A 3 -15.43 10.56 11.05
CA GLY A 3 -14.08 10.24 11.52
C GLY A 3 -13.46 11.34 12.38
N ARG A 4 -14.28 12.27 12.90
CA ARG A 4 -13.84 13.36 13.79
C ARG A 4 -14.16 13.10 15.26
N ALA A 5 -15.18 12.30 15.51
CA ALA A 5 -15.57 11.95 16.86
C ALA A 5 -14.58 10.94 17.43
N SER A 6 -13.93 11.30 18.53
CA SER A 6 -13.19 10.36 19.36
C SER A 6 -14.15 9.33 19.96
N VAL A 7 -13.60 8.24 20.48
CA VAL A 7 -14.39 7.26 21.26
C VAL A 7 -15.11 7.95 22.42
N GLN A 8 -14.48 8.95 23.04
CA GLN A 8 -15.09 9.77 24.08
C GLN A 8 -16.23 10.64 23.54
N ASP A 9 -16.10 11.23 22.36
CA ASP A 9 -17.18 12.06 21.77
C ASP A 9 -18.41 11.22 21.41
N ILE A 10 -18.18 10.00 20.90
CA ILE A 10 -19.26 9.04 20.59
C ILE A 10 -19.96 8.60 21.89
N ALA A 11 -19.17 8.32 22.93
CA ALA A 11 -19.64 8.01 24.28
C ALA A 11 -20.50 9.16 24.86
N THR A 12 -19.98 10.38 24.83
CA THR A 12 -20.65 11.58 25.34
C THR A 12 -21.92 11.89 24.56
N ALA A 13 -21.90 11.81 23.22
CA ALA A 13 -23.09 12.04 22.40
C ALA A 13 -24.19 10.99 22.64
N TYR A 14 -23.81 9.74 22.91
CA TYR A 14 -24.77 8.69 23.28
C TYR A 14 -25.45 8.99 24.61
N VAL A 15 -24.66 9.34 25.64
CA VAL A 15 -25.18 9.71 26.97
C VAL A 15 -26.09 10.93 26.89
N LEU A 16 -25.69 11.97 26.15
CA LEU A 16 -26.49 13.19 25.98
C LEU A 16 -27.84 12.92 25.29
N ARG A 17 -27.92 11.90 24.42
CA ARG A 17 -29.13 11.59 23.66
C ARG A 17 -30.06 10.60 24.37
N TYR A 18 -29.51 9.64 25.11
CA TYR A 18 -30.27 8.55 25.70
C TYR A 18 -30.25 8.55 27.24
N GLY A 19 -29.56 9.50 27.87
CA GLY A 19 -29.53 9.70 29.32
C GLY A 19 -28.77 8.62 30.11
N GLN A 20 -28.20 7.62 29.44
CA GLN A 20 -27.53 6.48 30.08
C GLN A 20 -26.30 6.07 29.28
N PHE A 21 -25.23 5.68 29.99
CA PHE A 21 -24.04 5.10 29.36
C PHE A 21 -24.19 3.58 29.28
N ASP A 22 -24.28 3.04 28.06
CA ASP A 22 -24.35 1.60 27.85
C ASP A 22 -22.92 1.01 27.77
N PHE A 23 -22.51 0.36 28.86
CA PHE A 23 -21.19 -0.24 29.03
C PHE A 23 -20.94 -1.49 28.17
N GLU A 24 -21.97 -2.05 27.53
CA GLU A 24 -21.81 -3.21 26.64
C GLU A 24 -21.92 -2.80 25.17
N LEU A 25 -22.88 -1.95 24.84
CA LEU A 25 -23.20 -1.56 23.47
C LEU A 25 -22.09 -0.72 22.84
N ILE A 26 -21.56 0.27 23.55
CA ILE A 26 -20.52 1.17 23.01
C ILE A 26 -19.20 0.41 22.80
N PRO A 27 -18.66 -0.33 23.79
CA PRO A 27 -17.47 -1.14 23.57
C PRO A 27 -17.70 -2.26 22.54
N GLY A 28 -18.88 -2.88 22.52
CA GLY A 28 -19.25 -3.89 21.52
C GLY A 28 -19.29 -3.33 20.10
N MET A 29 -19.86 -2.14 19.92
CA MET A 29 -19.87 -1.41 18.65
C MET A 29 -18.45 -0.99 18.25
N ILE A 30 -17.67 -0.43 19.16
CA ILE A 30 -16.27 -0.07 18.91
C ILE A 30 -15.47 -1.30 18.49
N LYS A 31 -15.65 -2.44 19.17
CA LYS A 31 -14.97 -3.70 18.83
C LYS A 31 -15.43 -4.21 17.46
N LYS A 32 -16.70 -4.08 17.10
CA LYS A 32 -17.23 -4.42 15.76
C LYS A 32 -16.67 -3.49 14.68
N LEU A 33 -16.62 -2.18 14.91
CA LEU A 33 -16.07 -1.19 13.99
C LEU A 33 -14.55 -1.33 13.85
N GLN A 34 -13.84 -1.62 14.94
CA GLN A 34 -12.41 -1.90 14.97
C GLN A 34 -12.10 -3.20 14.23
N ARG A 35 -12.90 -4.25 14.44
CA ARG A 35 -12.82 -5.50 13.66
C ARG A 35 -13.10 -5.24 12.19
N ALA A 36 -14.13 -4.46 11.86
CA ALA A 36 -14.45 -4.11 10.49
C ALA A 36 -13.47 -3.09 9.85
N GLN A 37 -12.39 -2.70 10.54
CA GLN A 37 -11.44 -1.67 10.11
C GLN A 37 -12.07 -0.32 9.75
N LEU A 38 -13.24 -0.02 10.32
CA LEU A 38 -13.98 1.23 10.16
C LEU A 38 -13.53 2.30 11.17
N LEU A 39 -12.57 1.98 12.05
CA LEU A 39 -11.95 2.91 13.00
C LEU A 39 -10.46 3.08 12.69
N SER A 40 -10.06 4.31 12.38
CA SER A 40 -8.65 4.71 12.31
C SER A 40 -8.12 5.00 13.73
N LEU A 41 -7.63 3.97 14.42
CA LEU A 41 -6.79 4.17 15.60
C LEU A 41 -5.36 4.39 15.09
N THR A 42 -4.81 5.60 15.22
CA THR A 42 -3.41 5.89 14.85
C THR A 42 -2.47 4.94 15.59
N PRO A 43 -1.89 3.91 14.92
CA PRO A 43 -1.01 2.97 15.60
C PRO A 43 0.33 3.66 15.82
N ALA A 44 0.81 3.72 17.07
CA ALA A 44 2.22 4.04 17.32
C ALA A 44 3.09 2.96 16.67
N SER A 45 4.09 3.35 15.88
CA SER A 45 4.89 2.39 15.11
C SER A 45 5.64 1.42 16.05
N ARG A 46 5.71 0.13 15.69
CA ARG A 46 6.46 -0.86 16.49
C ARG A 46 7.96 -0.53 16.57
N LEU A 47 8.48 0.12 15.53
CA LEU A 47 9.83 0.68 15.49
C LEU A 47 10.04 1.74 16.57
N ARG A 48 9.07 2.65 16.78
CA ARG A 48 9.09 3.61 17.89
C ARG A 48 9.16 2.91 19.24
N TYR A 49 8.34 1.88 19.46
CA TYR A 49 8.36 1.13 20.73
C TYR A 49 9.71 0.44 20.99
N ALA A 50 10.34 -0.10 19.94
CA ALA A 50 11.68 -0.69 20.04
C ALA A 50 12.78 0.34 20.31
N LEU A 51 12.72 1.52 19.68
CA LEU A 51 13.67 2.62 19.88
C LEU A 51 13.52 3.28 21.26
N ALA A 52 12.29 3.52 21.70
CA ALA A 52 11.96 4.11 23.01
C ALA A 52 12.43 3.21 24.18
N ARG A 53 12.51 1.90 23.97
CA ARG A 53 13.01 0.94 24.96
C ARG A 53 14.53 1.01 25.13
N ASN A 54 15.27 1.44 24.11
CA ASN A 54 16.74 1.55 24.10
C ASN A 54 17.21 3.02 24.22
N ARG A 55 16.52 3.81 25.05
CA ARG A 55 16.64 5.27 25.16
C ARG A 55 17.97 5.75 25.73
N GLU A 56 18.91 4.90 26.12
CA GLU A 56 20.15 5.34 26.79
C GLU A 56 21.18 5.97 25.83
N ARG A 57 21.09 5.68 24.52
CA ARG A 57 22.04 6.20 23.53
C ARG A 57 21.52 7.51 22.90
N ARG A 58 22.34 8.58 22.93
CA ARG A 58 22.01 9.91 22.37
C ARG A 58 21.56 9.86 20.89
N LEU A 59 22.22 9.03 20.07
CA LEU A 59 21.87 8.84 18.66
C LEU A 59 20.48 8.21 18.48
N LEU A 60 20.10 7.26 19.34
CA LEU A 60 18.78 6.63 19.29
C LEU A 60 17.67 7.60 19.72
N ARG A 61 17.94 8.48 20.68
CA ARG A 61 17.03 9.58 21.04
C ARG A 61 16.83 10.58 19.89
N ALA A 62 17.92 10.97 19.22
CA ALA A 62 17.85 11.88 18.08
C ALA A 62 17.06 11.27 16.91
N ALA A 63 17.30 9.99 16.61
CA ALA A 63 16.56 9.24 15.61
C ALA A 63 15.07 9.10 15.96
N GLU A 64 14.72 8.76 17.21
CA GLU A 64 13.33 8.71 17.69
C GLU A 64 12.62 10.07 17.53
N THR A 65 13.30 11.16 17.90
CA THR A 65 12.74 12.51 17.82
C THR A 65 12.52 12.94 16.37
N ALA A 66 13.47 12.65 15.48
CA ALA A 66 13.36 12.93 14.05
C ALA A 66 12.22 12.14 13.40
N LEU A 67 12.12 10.83 13.68
CA LEU A 67 11.03 9.99 13.19
C LEU A 67 9.67 10.50 13.69
N THR A 68 9.59 10.92 14.96
CA THR A 68 8.37 11.49 15.55
C THR A 68 7.98 12.81 14.88
N ALA A 69 8.95 13.67 14.58
CA ALA A 69 8.71 14.92 13.87
C ALA A 69 8.19 14.66 12.45
N LEU A 70 8.77 13.68 11.74
CA LEU A 70 8.37 13.30 10.39
C LEU A 70 6.96 12.68 10.34
N GLU A 71 6.56 11.86 11.31
CA GLU A 71 5.20 11.31 11.36
C GLU A 71 4.14 12.36 11.72
N ARG A 72 4.53 13.43 12.41
CA ARG A 72 3.65 14.59 12.66
C ARG A 72 3.43 15.41 11.39
N ILE A 73 4.29 15.27 10.38
CA ILE A 73 4.03 15.84 9.05
C ILE A 73 2.93 15.00 8.41
N ASN A 74 1.71 15.47 8.60
CA ASN A 74 0.55 15.04 7.86
C ASN A 74 -0.04 16.27 7.16
N ILE A 75 0.17 16.34 5.85
CA ILE A 75 -0.44 17.36 5.00
C ILE A 75 -1.60 16.70 4.30
N SER A 76 -2.82 16.93 4.80
CA SER A 76 -4.03 16.37 4.20
C SER A 76 -5.09 17.42 3.96
N SER A 77 -5.93 17.14 2.96
CA SER A 77 -7.09 17.95 2.66
C SER A 77 -8.33 17.08 2.61
N ARG A 78 -9.39 17.55 3.28
CA ARG A 78 -10.73 16.94 3.23
C ARG A 78 -11.64 17.57 2.16
N ARG A 79 -11.21 18.70 1.58
CA ARG A 79 -11.94 19.40 0.50
C ARG A 79 -11.50 18.89 -0.89
N VAL A 80 -11.34 17.58 -1.03
CA VAL A 80 -10.76 16.95 -2.23
C VAL A 80 -11.81 16.38 -3.17
N GLN A 81 -13.02 16.08 -2.68
CA GLN A 81 -14.11 15.54 -3.49
C GLN A 81 -14.39 16.36 -4.78
N PRO A 82 -14.44 17.70 -4.78
CA PRO A 82 -14.66 18.47 -6.01
C PRO A 82 -13.55 18.28 -7.04
N PHE A 83 -12.29 18.20 -6.59
CA PHE A 83 -11.13 17.93 -7.44
C PHE A 83 -11.27 16.56 -8.11
N PHE A 84 -11.52 15.49 -7.34
CA PHE A 84 -11.69 14.14 -7.87
C PHE A 84 -12.88 14.04 -8.83
N ARG A 85 -14.02 14.67 -8.52
CA ARG A 85 -15.17 14.74 -9.43
C ARG A 85 -14.83 15.44 -10.75
N ARG A 86 -14.05 16.53 -10.70
CA ARG A 86 -13.62 17.26 -11.89
C ARG A 86 -12.65 16.42 -12.72
N ALA A 87 -11.62 15.85 -12.09
CA ALA A 87 -10.65 14.97 -12.74
C ALA A 87 -11.32 13.76 -13.40
N TYR A 88 -12.30 13.14 -12.71
CA TYR A 88 -13.08 12.05 -13.26
C TYR A 88 -13.87 12.45 -14.52
N ARG A 89 -14.53 13.61 -14.49
CA ARG A 89 -15.30 14.14 -15.64
C ARG A 89 -14.41 14.50 -16.84
N TRP A 90 -13.25 15.09 -16.58
CA TRP A 90 -12.33 15.55 -17.64
C TRP A 90 -11.64 14.40 -18.38
N GLY A 91 -11.37 13.28 -17.71
CA GLY A 91 -10.71 12.16 -18.36
C GLY A 91 -10.61 10.89 -17.52
N GLY A 92 -10.68 11.00 -16.19
CA GLY A 92 -10.55 9.84 -15.29
C GLY A 92 -11.56 8.72 -15.57
N ARG A 93 -12.75 9.03 -16.10
CA ARG A 93 -13.73 8.04 -16.55
C ARG A 93 -13.19 7.03 -17.57
N LEU A 94 -12.24 7.45 -18.41
CA LEU A 94 -11.68 6.61 -19.47
C LEU A 94 -10.89 5.44 -18.88
N LEU A 95 -10.24 5.63 -17.73
CA LEU A 95 -9.46 4.58 -17.05
C LEU A 95 -10.30 3.38 -16.63
N PHE A 96 -11.62 3.56 -16.47
CA PHE A 96 -12.54 2.52 -16.03
C PHE A 96 -13.34 1.91 -17.20
N THR A 97 -12.85 2.07 -18.42
CA THR A 97 -13.44 1.45 -19.63
C THR A 97 -12.72 0.14 -19.99
N PRO A 98 -13.39 -0.81 -20.66
CA PRO A 98 -12.73 -2.00 -21.20
C PRO A 98 -11.57 -1.66 -22.14
N VAL A 99 -11.69 -0.56 -22.90
CA VAL A 99 -10.63 -0.08 -23.81
C VAL A 99 -9.37 0.27 -23.03
N ALA A 100 -9.48 0.97 -21.90
CA ALA A 100 -8.32 1.29 -21.08
C ALA A 100 -7.64 0.03 -20.50
N LEU A 101 -8.42 -1.00 -20.15
CA LEU A 101 -7.86 -2.28 -19.74
C LEU A 101 -7.08 -2.95 -20.88
N VAL A 102 -7.64 -3.00 -22.10
CA VAL A 102 -6.95 -3.54 -23.27
C VAL A 102 -5.66 -2.76 -23.55
N VAL A 103 -5.70 -1.42 -23.52
CA VAL A 103 -4.51 -0.57 -23.69
C VAL A 103 -3.48 -0.86 -22.60
N CYS A 104 -3.89 -1.02 -21.33
CA CYS A 104 -3.00 -1.36 -20.23
C CYS A 104 -2.32 -2.72 -20.45
N VAL A 105 -3.06 -3.73 -20.91
CA VAL A 105 -2.52 -5.06 -21.24
C VAL A 105 -1.54 -4.98 -22.43
N LEU A 106 -1.88 -4.26 -23.49
CA LEU A 106 -0.99 -4.06 -24.63
C LEU A 106 0.30 -3.32 -24.22
N LEU A 107 0.19 -2.31 -23.37
CA LEU A 107 1.35 -1.63 -22.78
C LEU A 107 2.19 -2.60 -21.96
N ALA A 108 1.58 -3.43 -21.11
CA ALA A 108 2.29 -4.42 -20.31
C ALA A 108 3.07 -5.43 -21.18
N VAL A 109 2.45 -5.93 -22.26
CA VAL A 109 3.10 -6.84 -23.21
C VAL A 109 4.27 -6.14 -23.92
N ALA A 110 4.08 -4.91 -24.40
CA ALA A 110 5.14 -4.13 -25.05
C ALA A 110 6.29 -3.80 -24.08
N GLY A 111 5.96 -3.42 -22.85
CA GLY A 111 6.90 -3.18 -21.77
C GLY A 111 7.70 -4.43 -21.42
N PHE A 112 7.05 -5.61 -21.40
CA PHE A 112 7.71 -6.89 -21.12
C PHE A 112 8.70 -7.24 -22.23
N ALA A 113 8.28 -7.11 -23.49
CA ALA A 113 9.15 -7.33 -24.63
C ALA A 113 10.36 -6.37 -24.63
N ALA A 114 10.14 -5.10 -24.24
CA ALA A 114 11.23 -4.13 -24.12
C ALA A 114 12.19 -4.46 -22.97
N ALA A 115 11.67 -4.81 -21.80
CA ALA A 115 12.46 -5.22 -20.64
C ALA A 115 13.30 -6.48 -20.95
N ALA A 116 12.71 -7.48 -21.63
CA ALA A 116 13.40 -8.70 -21.99
C ALA A 116 14.56 -8.48 -22.98
N LYS A 117 14.42 -7.52 -23.91
CA LYS A 117 15.52 -7.11 -24.81
C LYS A 117 16.61 -6.37 -24.05
N LEU A 118 16.23 -5.38 -23.23
CA LEU A 118 17.17 -4.63 -22.40
C LEU A 118 17.97 -5.54 -21.46
N TRP A 119 17.35 -6.58 -20.90
CA TRP A 119 18.04 -7.53 -20.03
C TRP A 119 19.17 -8.30 -20.74
N ARG A 120 19.05 -8.52 -22.05
CA ARG A 120 20.08 -9.22 -22.83
C ARG A 120 21.19 -8.30 -23.30
N ASP A 121 20.84 -7.08 -23.67
CA ASP A 121 21.70 -6.21 -24.48
C ASP A 121 22.23 -4.98 -23.73
N ALA A 122 21.60 -4.58 -22.61
CA ALA A 122 21.91 -3.32 -21.94
C ALA A 122 22.65 -3.52 -20.61
N ASP A 123 23.86 -2.96 -20.52
CA ASP A 123 24.54 -2.73 -19.25
C ASP A 123 23.99 -1.46 -18.58
N VAL A 124 22.91 -1.63 -17.82
CA VAL A 124 22.24 -0.55 -17.08
C VAL A 124 23.18 0.08 -16.04
N ALA A 125 24.11 -0.68 -15.47
CA ALA A 125 25.04 -0.19 -14.47
C ALA A 125 26.08 0.75 -15.08
N ALA A 126 26.60 0.40 -16.26
CA ALA A 126 27.53 1.25 -17.01
C ALA A 126 26.92 2.63 -17.34
N GLY A 127 25.63 2.69 -17.69
CA GLY A 127 24.98 3.94 -18.08
C GLY A 127 24.82 4.98 -16.96
N PHE A 128 24.95 4.59 -15.69
CA PHE A 128 24.97 5.55 -14.58
C PHE A 128 26.33 6.22 -14.38
N GLY A 129 27.41 5.63 -14.90
CA GLY A 129 28.75 6.20 -14.95
C GLY A 129 29.18 6.85 -13.62
N ALA A 130 29.65 8.10 -13.71
CA ALA A 130 30.19 8.87 -12.58
C ALA A 130 29.15 9.45 -11.59
N ASN A 131 27.84 9.36 -11.87
CA ASN A 131 26.81 10.02 -11.05
C ASN A 131 25.69 9.08 -10.55
N PRO A 132 26.03 7.94 -9.91
CA PRO A 132 25.02 6.97 -9.44
C PRO A 132 24.09 7.55 -8.37
N LEU A 133 24.57 8.48 -7.53
CA LEU A 133 23.75 9.12 -6.50
C LEU A 133 22.63 9.99 -7.10
N LEU A 134 22.96 10.80 -8.10
CA LEU A 134 21.98 11.65 -8.79
C LEU A 134 20.91 10.81 -9.47
N ALA A 135 21.32 9.69 -10.08
CA ALA A 135 20.40 8.73 -10.68
C ALA A 135 19.42 8.15 -9.66
N ILE A 136 19.93 7.62 -8.55
CA ILE A 136 19.10 7.03 -7.48
C ILE A 136 18.12 8.06 -6.92
N ILE A 137 18.58 9.28 -6.63
CA ILE A 137 17.73 10.35 -6.10
C ILE A 137 16.61 10.69 -7.10
N THR A 138 16.95 10.86 -8.37
CA THR A 138 15.96 11.24 -9.40
C THR A 138 14.94 10.14 -9.64
N VAL A 139 15.37 8.87 -9.71
CA VAL A 139 14.46 7.71 -9.83
C VAL A 139 13.50 7.66 -8.65
N LYS A 140 14.02 7.83 -7.41
CA LYS A 140 13.19 7.82 -6.21
C LYS A 140 12.21 8.98 -6.16
N LEU A 141 12.61 10.19 -6.56
CA LEU A 141 11.71 11.35 -6.61
C LEU A 141 10.55 11.12 -7.59
N LEU A 142 10.82 10.63 -8.80
CA LEU A 142 9.77 10.28 -9.75
C LEU A 142 8.88 9.14 -9.25
N PHE A 143 9.45 8.16 -8.55
CA PHE A 143 8.69 7.09 -7.95
C PHE A 143 7.70 7.61 -6.90
N ILE A 144 8.09 8.56 -6.06
CA ILE A 144 7.19 9.21 -5.08
C ILE A 144 6.03 9.93 -5.78
N LEU A 145 6.28 10.61 -6.90
CA LEU A 145 5.20 11.20 -7.69
C LEU A 145 4.26 10.14 -8.27
N THR A 146 4.79 8.97 -8.62
CA THR A 146 3.98 7.85 -9.10
C THR A 146 3.12 7.23 -8.00
N LEU A 147 3.59 7.23 -6.75
CA LEU A 147 2.77 6.87 -5.59
C LEU A 147 1.59 7.84 -5.43
N ALA A 148 1.79 9.14 -5.69
CA ALA A 148 0.67 10.09 -5.72
C ALA A 148 -0.35 9.72 -6.81
N ALA A 149 0.12 9.43 -8.01
CA ALA A 149 -0.73 9.02 -9.13
C ALA A 149 -1.53 7.73 -8.83
N HIS A 150 -0.89 6.74 -8.22
CA HIS A 150 -1.53 5.52 -7.72
C HIS A 150 -2.71 5.86 -6.81
N GLN A 151 -2.48 6.69 -5.79
CA GLN A 151 -3.52 7.08 -4.83
C GLN A 151 -4.61 7.95 -5.46
N ILE A 152 -4.27 8.76 -6.47
CA ILE A 152 -5.26 9.50 -7.24
C ILE A 152 -6.18 8.55 -8.02
N VAL A 153 -5.64 7.49 -8.64
CA VAL A 153 -6.47 6.51 -9.36
C VAL A 153 -7.41 5.76 -8.43
N HIS A 154 -6.97 5.42 -7.21
CA HIS A 154 -7.86 4.90 -6.16
C HIS A 154 -9.02 5.86 -5.87
N GLY A 155 -8.73 7.16 -5.70
CA GLY A 155 -9.76 8.18 -5.50
C GLY A 155 -10.71 8.34 -6.70
N LEU A 156 -10.20 8.21 -7.93
CA LEU A 156 -11.03 8.20 -9.14
C LEU A 156 -11.94 6.95 -9.20
N ALA A 157 -11.47 5.80 -8.73
CA ALA A 157 -12.28 4.59 -8.64
C ALA A 157 -13.44 4.75 -7.66
N LEU A 158 -13.24 5.45 -6.53
CA LEU A 158 -14.34 5.82 -5.64
C LEU A 158 -15.40 6.64 -6.38
N VAL A 159 -14.98 7.69 -7.11
CA VAL A 159 -15.92 8.53 -7.87
C VAL A 159 -16.65 7.72 -8.96
N HIS A 160 -15.95 6.82 -9.64
CA HIS A 160 -16.54 5.92 -10.64
C HIS A 160 -17.70 5.11 -10.06
N TYR A 161 -17.55 4.60 -8.83
CA TYR A 161 -18.57 3.83 -8.13
C TYR A 161 -19.53 4.67 -7.28
N GLY A 162 -19.58 5.98 -7.50
CA GLY A 162 -20.50 6.89 -6.80
C GLY A 162 -20.16 7.11 -5.32
N ARG A 163 -18.92 6.83 -4.91
CA ARG A 163 -18.41 6.98 -3.54
C ARG A 163 -17.63 8.26 -3.35
N ARG A 164 -17.46 8.65 -2.08
CA ARG A 164 -16.85 9.90 -1.65
C ARG A 164 -15.39 9.70 -1.26
N VAL A 165 -14.51 10.47 -1.87
CA VAL A 165 -13.13 10.65 -1.42
C VAL A 165 -13.13 11.62 -0.25
N ARG A 166 -12.93 11.09 0.96
CA ARG A 166 -13.06 11.86 2.21
C ARG A 166 -11.83 12.71 2.49
N GLU A 167 -10.66 12.18 2.18
CA GLU A 167 -9.38 12.78 2.49
C GLU A 167 -8.33 12.31 1.47
N PHE A 168 -7.43 13.21 1.08
CA PHE A 168 -6.21 12.88 0.36
C PHE A 168 -5.08 13.68 0.99
N GLY A 169 -3.94 13.04 1.17
CA GLY A 169 -2.83 13.65 1.86
C GLY A 169 -1.49 12.98 1.62
N PHE A 170 -0.49 13.53 2.29
CA PHE A 170 0.88 13.10 2.28
C PHE A 170 1.37 12.97 3.73
N THR A 171 2.04 11.86 4.02
CA THR A 171 2.59 11.57 5.34
C THR A 171 3.85 10.71 5.24
N PHE A 172 4.56 10.55 6.35
CA PHE A 172 5.70 9.64 6.45
C PHE A 172 5.28 8.35 7.16
N LEU A 173 5.11 7.27 6.38
CA LEU A 173 4.86 5.95 6.93
C LEU A 173 6.10 5.47 7.70
N HIS A 174 5.89 4.98 8.94
CA HIS A 174 6.96 4.62 9.89
C HIS A 174 7.98 5.74 10.18
N GLY A 175 7.65 7.01 9.84
CA GLY A 175 8.47 8.19 10.10
C GLY A 175 9.63 8.43 9.16
N PHE A 176 9.79 7.65 8.10
CA PHE A 176 10.84 7.90 7.11
C PHE A 176 10.43 7.61 5.66
N LEU A 177 9.33 6.87 5.44
CA LEU A 177 8.88 6.55 4.08
C LEU A 177 7.85 7.57 3.61
N PRO A 178 8.20 8.50 2.69
CA PRO A 178 7.25 9.46 2.16
C PRO A 178 6.17 8.72 1.36
N THR A 179 4.91 8.91 1.72
CA THR A 179 3.78 8.28 1.04
C THR A 179 2.60 9.22 0.90
N PHE A 180 1.95 9.13 -0.25
CA PHE A 180 0.61 9.67 -0.41
C PHE A 180 -0.41 8.67 0.11
N TYR A 181 -1.59 9.15 0.49
CA TYR A 181 -2.72 8.30 0.82
C TYR A 181 -4.03 8.94 0.35
N VAL A 182 -5.00 8.09 0.05
CA VAL A 182 -6.39 8.48 -0.11
C VAL A 182 -7.26 7.68 0.87
N ASP A 183 -8.20 8.34 1.54
CA ASP A 183 -9.19 7.66 2.37
C ASP A 183 -10.23 6.99 1.47
N VAL A 184 -10.02 5.68 1.26
CA VAL A 184 -10.90 4.82 0.45
C VAL A 184 -12.06 4.21 1.24
N THR A 185 -12.22 4.52 2.54
CA THR A 185 -13.16 3.82 3.44
C THR A 185 -14.60 3.78 2.92
N ASP A 186 -15.04 4.80 2.17
CA ASP A 186 -16.40 4.86 1.62
C ASP A 186 -16.68 3.76 0.57
N ILE A 187 -15.63 3.12 0.01
CA ILE A 187 -15.78 2.02 -0.95
C ILE A 187 -16.39 0.77 -0.31
N PHE A 188 -16.30 0.60 1.02
CA PHE A 188 -16.89 -0.53 1.72
C PHE A 188 -18.43 -0.54 1.64
N MET A 189 -19.05 0.60 1.33
CA MET A 189 -20.49 0.72 1.09
C MET A 189 -20.89 0.30 -0.34
N ALA A 190 -19.93 -0.04 -1.20
CA ALA A 190 -20.14 -0.49 -2.57
C ALA A 190 -20.08 -2.03 -2.71
N SER A 191 -20.31 -2.51 -3.93
CA SER A 191 -20.26 -3.93 -4.24
C SER A 191 -18.85 -4.51 -4.08
N ARG A 192 -18.76 -5.83 -3.85
CA ARG A 192 -17.48 -6.56 -3.81
C ARG A 192 -16.61 -6.28 -5.03
N ARG A 193 -17.22 -6.25 -6.22
CA ARG A 193 -16.54 -5.93 -7.48
C ARG A 193 -15.94 -4.52 -7.44
N ALA A 194 -16.66 -3.54 -6.93
CA ALA A 194 -16.16 -2.17 -6.81
C ALA A 194 -14.93 -2.07 -5.90
N ARG A 195 -14.92 -2.80 -4.78
CA ARG A 195 -13.76 -2.82 -3.88
C ARG A 195 -12.53 -3.45 -4.51
N VAL A 196 -12.69 -4.58 -5.20
CA VAL A 196 -11.61 -5.23 -5.95
C VAL A 196 -11.09 -4.33 -7.06
N VAL A 197 -11.96 -3.70 -7.84
CA VAL A 197 -11.55 -2.79 -8.92
C VAL A 197 -10.80 -1.59 -8.35
N THR A 198 -11.28 -0.99 -7.27
CA THR A 198 -10.55 0.08 -6.57
C THR A 198 -9.17 -0.40 -6.18
N ALA A 199 -9.04 -1.49 -5.41
CA ALA A 199 -7.74 -2.02 -4.97
C ALA A 199 -6.78 -2.29 -6.14
N VAL A 200 -7.24 -2.86 -7.24
CA VAL A 200 -6.36 -3.13 -8.41
C VAL A 200 -6.03 -1.86 -9.19
N SER A 201 -6.95 -0.90 -9.31
CA SER A 201 -6.81 0.24 -10.22
C SER A 201 -5.59 1.12 -9.91
N GLY A 202 -5.31 1.40 -8.64
CA GLY A 202 -4.11 2.15 -8.25
C GLY A 202 -2.82 1.43 -8.66
N THR A 203 -2.76 0.11 -8.50
CA THR A 203 -1.58 -0.69 -8.87
C THR A 203 -1.28 -0.69 -10.38
N LEU A 204 -2.31 -0.62 -11.23
CA LEU A 204 -2.14 -0.61 -12.69
C LEU A 204 -1.37 0.61 -13.19
N VAL A 205 -1.31 1.69 -12.40
CA VAL A 205 -0.47 2.87 -12.66
C VAL A 205 1.00 2.47 -12.77
N HIS A 206 1.48 1.62 -11.85
CA HIS A 206 2.85 1.14 -11.84
C HIS A 206 3.14 0.23 -13.03
N LEU A 207 2.20 -0.64 -13.41
CA LEU A 207 2.33 -1.49 -14.59
C LEU A 207 2.44 -0.64 -15.87
N ALA A 208 1.56 0.34 -16.03
CA ALA A 208 1.54 1.23 -17.20
C ALA A 208 2.81 2.10 -17.28
N PHE A 209 3.16 2.82 -16.21
CA PHE A 209 4.36 3.66 -16.22
C PHE A 209 5.64 2.85 -16.36
N GLY A 210 5.76 1.71 -15.68
CA GLY A 210 6.93 0.85 -15.84
C GLY A 210 7.09 0.36 -17.29
N SER A 211 5.98 0.03 -17.96
CA SER A 211 5.98 -0.35 -19.37
C SER A 211 6.48 0.78 -20.28
N LEU A 212 5.98 2.00 -20.05
CA LEU A 212 6.41 3.20 -20.80
C LEU A 212 7.90 3.49 -20.58
N TRP A 213 8.39 3.33 -19.36
CA TRP A 213 9.80 3.51 -19.02
C TRP A 213 10.70 2.47 -19.73
N PHE A 214 10.32 1.19 -19.75
CA PHE A 214 11.07 0.19 -20.51
C PHE A 214 11.07 0.47 -22.02
N MET A 215 9.92 0.89 -22.56
CA MET A 215 9.82 1.27 -23.97
C MET A 215 10.67 2.50 -24.32
N LEU A 216 10.83 3.44 -23.38
CA LEU A 216 11.73 4.58 -23.53
C LEU A 216 13.20 4.14 -23.45
N ALA A 217 13.54 3.29 -22.48
CA ALA A 217 14.90 2.76 -22.31
C ALA A 217 15.38 2.02 -23.56
N LEU A 218 14.50 1.22 -24.19
CA LEU A 218 14.84 0.49 -25.42
C LEU A 218 15.14 1.42 -26.60
N ARG A 219 14.54 2.61 -26.64
CA ARG A 219 14.76 3.60 -27.72
C ARG A 219 15.90 4.58 -27.41
N ALA A 220 16.35 4.64 -26.16
CA ALA A 220 17.41 5.52 -25.74
C ALA A 220 18.78 4.99 -26.24
N PRO A 221 19.76 5.89 -26.46
CA PRO A 221 21.10 5.47 -26.87
C PRO A 221 21.73 4.47 -25.88
N ASN A 222 22.31 3.40 -26.43
CA ASN A 222 22.92 2.34 -25.64
C ASN A 222 24.05 2.87 -24.75
N GLY A 223 24.06 2.45 -23.49
CA GLY A 223 25.07 2.86 -22.50
C GLY A 223 24.94 4.31 -22.01
N GLY A 224 23.88 5.03 -22.40
CA GLY A 224 23.63 6.39 -21.93
C GLY A 224 22.86 6.47 -20.61
N PHE A 225 22.99 7.60 -19.91
CA PHE A 225 22.25 7.89 -18.67
C PHE A 225 20.73 7.74 -18.84
N VAL A 226 20.17 8.20 -19.96
CA VAL A 226 18.73 8.14 -20.21
C VAL A 226 18.24 6.69 -20.29
N GLN A 227 18.99 5.80 -20.95
CA GLN A 227 18.65 4.38 -21.01
C GLN A 227 18.68 3.76 -19.61
N ALA A 228 19.76 3.99 -18.85
CA ALA A 228 19.90 3.45 -17.50
C ALA A 228 18.82 3.97 -16.55
N PHE A 229 18.56 5.28 -16.57
CA PHE A 229 17.53 5.94 -15.78
C PHE A 229 16.14 5.40 -16.09
N ALA A 230 15.80 5.28 -17.37
CA ALA A 230 14.51 4.75 -17.80
C ALA A 230 14.37 3.26 -17.46
N ALA A 231 15.42 2.46 -17.62
CA ALA A 231 15.41 1.04 -17.25
C ALA A 231 15.21 0.84 -15.74
N ALA A 232 15.95 1.58 -14.91
CA ALA A 232 15.78 1.56 -13.46
C ALA A 232 14.41 2.07 -13.01
N SER A 233 13.88 3.12 -13.66
CA SER A 233 12.52 3.61 -13.43
C SER A 233 11.47 2.57 -13.84
N GLY A 234 11.67 1.85 -14.94
CA GLY A 234 10.81 0.72 -15.33
C GLY A 234 10.79 -0.38 -14.27
N MET A 235 11.99 -0.76 -13.81
CA MET A 235 12.20 -1.83 -12.83
C MET A 235 11.52 -1.52 -11.50
N ILE A 236 11.75 -0.35 -10.91
CA ILE A 236 11.17 0.00 -9.60
C ILE A 236 9.64 0.06 -9.67
N GLN A 237 9.07 0.49 -10.79
CA GLN A 237 7.62 0.53 -10.98
C GLN A 237 7.03 -0.88 -11.05
N TRP A 238 7.61 -1.78 -11.84
CA TRP A 238 7.11 -3.16 -11.91
C TRP A 238 7.32 -3.94 -10.62
N GLN A 239 8.42 -3.69 -9.90
CA GLN A 239 8.59 -4.20 -8.54
C GLN A 239 7.48 -3.70 -7.61
N ALA A 240 7.14 -2.41 -7.66
CA ALA A 240 6.05 -1.85 -6.87
C ALA A 240 4.68 -2.44 -7.25
N PHE A 241 4.43 -2.67 -8.55
CA PHE A 241 3.21 -3.35 -9.02
C PHE A 241 3.08 -4.75 -8.42
N VAL A 242 4.13 -5.57 -8.52
CA VAL A 242 4.15 -6.93 -7.99
C VAL A 242 3.97 -6.93 -6.48
N LEU A 243 4.75 -6.09 -5.77
CA LEU A 243 4.66 -5.98 -4.31
C LEU A 243 3.28 -5.53 -3.86
N ALA A 244 2.71 -4.47 -4.46
CA ALA A 244 1.41 -3.95 -4.08
C ALA A 244 0.28 -4.97 -4.25
N LEU A 245 0.33 -5.80 -5.30
CA LEU A 245 -0.65 -6.87 -5.52
C LEU A 245 -0.34 -8.17 -4.79
N TYR A 246 0.81 -8.31 -4.13
CA TYR A 246 1.19 -9.52 -3.43
C TYR A 246 0.54 -9.61 -2.03
N PRO A 247 -0.38 -10.55 -1.77
CA PRO A 247 -1.17 -10.54 -0.54
C PRO A 247 -0.50 -11.22 0.66
N PHE A 248 0.60 -11.96 0.45
CA PHE A 248 1.20 -12.84 1.46
C PHE A 248 2.45 -12.24 2.09
N CYS A 249 2.34 -11.05 2.69
CA CYS A 249 3.48 -10.34 3.29
C CYS A 249 3.18 -9.74 4.66
N PHE A 250 2.03 -10.06 5.28
CA PHE A 250 1.50 -9.44 6.50
C PHE A 250 1.29 -7.90 6.43
N VAL A 251 1.46 -7.29 5.25
CA VAL A 251 1.15 -5.88 4.99
C VAL A 251 -0.18 -5.80 4.27
N GLU A 252 -1.03 -4.87 4.70
CA GLU A 252 -2.37 -4.65 4.12
C GLU A 252 -2.24 -3.77 2.89
N MET A 253 -1.57 -4.29 1.86
CA MET A 253 -1.47 -3.66 0.53
C MET A 253 -2.72 -3.99 -0.30
N ASP A 254 -2.81 -3.42 -1.50
CA ASP A 254 -3.94 -3.61 -2.40
C ASP A 254 -4.26 -5.09 -2.68
N GLY A 255 -3.23 -5.92 -2.87
CA GLY A 255 -3.37 -7.37 -3.06
C GLY A 255 -4.04 -8.07 -1.88
N TYR A 256 -3.71 -7.66 -0.64
CA TYR A 256 -4.39 -8.17 0.54
C TYR A 256 -5.88 -7.82 0.51
N HIS A 257 -6.23 -6.58 0.15
CA HIS A 257 -7.62 -6.15 0.02
C HIS A 257 -8.37 -6.93 -1.07
N VAL A 258 -7.73 -7.20 -2.21
CA VAL A 258 -8.26 -8.09 -3.26
C VAL A 258 -8.51 -9.49 -2.71
N LEU A 259 -7.56 -10.06 -1.98
CA LEU A 259 -7.67 -11.41 -1.41
C LEU A 259 -8.82 -11.51 -0.39
N VAL A 260 -8.89 -10.59 0.57
CA VAL A 260 -9.95 -10.64 1.60
C VAL A 260 -11.33 -10.39 1.01
N ASP A 261 -11.41 -9.51 0.01
CA ASP A 261 -12.66 -9.33 -0.72
C ASP A 261 -13.01 -10.59 -1.48
N ALA A 262 -12.08 -11.20 -2.23
CA ALA A 262 -12.30 -12.44 -3.01
C ALA A 262 -12.61 -13.67 -2.14
N LEU A 263 -12.20 -13.68 -0.88
CA LEU A 263 -12.56 -14.71 0.11
C LEU A 263 -13.81 -14.38 0.92
N GLY A 264 -14.20 -13.10 1.00
CA GLY A 264 -15.28 -12.64 1.88
C GLY A 264 -14.90 -12.64 3.36
N VAL A 265 -13.61 -12.50 3.67
CA VAL A 265 -13.05 -12.56 5.03
C VAL A 265 -12.25 -11.28 5.32
N PRO A 266 -12.91 -10.13 5.58
CA PRO A 266 -12.27 -8.82 5.68
C PRO A 266 -11.19 -8.74 6.78
N THR A 267 -11.31 -9.56 7.83
CA THR A 267 -10.41 -9.60 8.99
C THR A 267 -9.33 -10.69 8.90
N LEU A 268 -9.07 -11.23 7.71
CA LEU A 268 -8.18 -12.39 7.49
C LEU A 268 -6.88 -12.33 8.29
N LYS A 269 -6.09 -11.26 8.15
CA LYS A 269 -4.81 -11.14 8.85
C LYS A 269 -4.97 -11.13 10.37
N HIS A 270 -5.94 -10.36 10.87
CA HIS A 270 -6.18 -10.24 12.31
C HIS A 270 -6.58 -11.59 12.90
N ASP A 271 -7.57 -12.25 12.30
CA ASP A 271 -8.09 -13.53 12.75
C ASP A 271 -7.04 -14.63 12.63
N ALA A 272 -6.27 -14.63 11.55
CA ALA A 272 -5.23 -15.63 11.33
C ALA A 272 -4.08 -15.50 12.34
N MET A 273 -3.63 -14.28 12.63
CA MET A 273 -2.62 -14.05 13.68
C MET A 273 -3.16 -14.40 15.07
N ALA A 274 -4.41 -14.04 15.37
CA ALA A 274 -5.04 -14.38 16.65
C ALA A 274 -5.15 -15.89 16.83
N TYR A 275 -5.53 -16.61 15.77
CA TYR A 275 -5.64 -18.06 15.78
C TYR A 275 -4.29 -18.75 15.97
N VAL A 276 -3.26 -18.38 15.20
CA VAL A 276 -1.91 -18.96 15.37
C VAL A 276 -1.35 -18.65 16.76
N LYS A 277 -1.57 -17.44 17.28
CA LYS A 277 -1.19 -17.11 18.66
C LYS A 277 -1.90 -18.01 19.68
N SER A 278 -3.19 -18.30 19.46
CA SER A 278 -3.98 -19.17 20.32
C SER A 278 -3.41 -20.60 20.36
N LEU A 279 -2.98 -21.13 19.22
CA LEU A 279 -2.32 -22.43 19.10
C LEU A 279 -1.00 -22.48 19.86
N VAL A 280 -0.14 -21.48 19.67
CA VAL A 280 1.17 -21.40 20.36
C VAL A 280 1.00 -21.24 21.88
N SER A 281 -0.05 -20.55 22.31
CA SER A 281 -0.36 -20.38 23.74
C SER A 281 -1.06 -21.58 24.40
N GLY A 282 -1.30 -22.68 23.66
CA GLY A 282 -1.97 -23.88 24.17
C GLY A 282 -3.47 -23.69 24.46
N ARG A 283 -4.09 -22.62 23.93
CA ARG A 283 -5.51 -22.30 24.12
C ARG A 283 -6.17 -22.09 22.76
N PRO A 284 -6.39 -23.15 21.97
CA PRO A 284 -6.91 -23.04 20.61
C PRO A 284 -8.28 -22.35 20.62
N ALA A 285 -8.39 -21.24 19.89
CA ALA A 285 -9.68 -20.59 19.67
C ALA A 285 -10.60 -21.52 18.86
N SER A 286 -11.90 -21.55 19.20
CA SER A 286 -12.89 -22.33 18.45
C SER A 286 -13.01 -21.78 17.02
N ALA A 287 -12.71 -22.62 16.03
CA ALA A 287 -12.85 -22.28 14.62
C ALA A 287 -13.25 -23.51 13.80
N SER A 288 -14.02 -23.30 12.73
CA SER A 288 -14.32 -24.39 11.80
C SER A 288 -13.03 -24.88 11.13
N ARG A 289 -12.97 -26.16 10.75
CA ARG A 289 -11.80 -26.76 10.06
C ARG A 289 -11.38 -25.96 8.84
N ARG A 290 -12.35 -25.44 8.08
CA ARG A 290 -12.11 -24.61 6.89
C ARG A 290 -11.47 -23.25 7.25
N GLN A 291 -11.97 -22.57 8.29
CA GLN A 291 -11.39 -21.30 8.74
C GLN A 291 -9.98 -21.49 9.30
N ALA A 292 -9.78 -22.52 10.12
CA ALA A 292 -8.47 -22.87 10.65
C ALA A 292 -7.45 -23.12 9.53
N GLY A 293 -7.80 -23.91 8.51
CA GLY A 293 -6.94 -24.18 7.36
C GLY A 293 -6.60 -22.91 6.57
N LEU A 294 -7.59 -22.04 6.34
CA LEU A 294 -7.40 -20.76 5.65
C LEU A 294 -6.46 -19.82 6.43
N TRP A 295 -6.65 -19.70 7.73
CA TRP A 295 -5.82 -18.88 8.61
C TRP A 295 -4.39 -19.39 8.73
N ILE A 296 -4.22 -20.70 8.96
CA ILE A 296 -2.90 -21.34 8.99
C ILE A 296 -2.21 -21.17 7.64
N GLY A 297 -2.91 -21.45 6.54
CA GLY A 297 -2.38 -21.32 5.19
C GLY A 297 -1.91 -19.89 4.88
N TYR A 298 -2.70 -18.88 5.24
CA TYR A 298 -2.31 -17.47 5.07
C TYR A 298 -1.04 -17.12 5.85
N VAL A 299 -0.93 -17.54 7.12
CA VAL A 299 0.25 -17.27 7.96
C VAL A 299 1.47 -18.02 7.43
N ALA A 300 1.33 -19.32 7.13
CA ALA A 300 2.41 -20.15 6.62
C ALA A 300 2.96 -19.61 5.31
N LEU A 301 2.08 -19.30 4.36
CA LEU A 301 2.49 -18.73 3.07
C LEU A 301 3.17 -17.38 3.28
N SER A 302 2.62 -16.50 4.12
CA SER A 302 3.24 -15.20 4.40
C SER A 302 4.64 -15.32 5.03
N ILE A 303 4.86 -16.31 5.91
CA ILE A 303 6.19 -16.60 6.49
C ILE A 303 7.16 -17.06 5.40
N VAL A 304 6.73 -18.05 4.59
CA VAL A 304 7.54 -18.59 3.49
C VAL A 304 7.93 -17.49 2.51
N SER A 305 6.99 -16.62 2.14
CA SER A 305 7.22 -15.52 1.22
C SER A 305 8.25 -14.51 1.75
N ILE A 306 8.14 -14.14 3.03
CA ILE A 306 9.11 -13.23 3.66
C ILE A 306 10.48 -13.88 3.77
N ALA A 307 10.53 -15.16 4.18
CA ALA A 307 11.79 -15.91 4.27
C ALA A 307 12.47 -16.03 2.90
N ALA A 308 11.71 -16.36 1.85
CA ALA A 308 12.20 -16.44 0.48
C ALA A 308 12.69 -15.07 -0.03
N PHE A 309 11.96 -14.00 0.26
CA PHE A 309 12.38 -12.64 -0.09
C PHE A 309 13.71 -12.26 0.60
N ILE A 310 13.84 -12.53 1.89
CA ILE A 310 15.09 -12.27 2.63
C ILE A 310 16.23 -13.13 2.08
N ALA A 311 16.01 -14.43 1.89
CA ALA A 311 17.00 -15.35 1.35
C ALA A 311 17.49 -14.93 -0.04
N LEU A 312 16.58 -14.51 -0.92
CA LEU A 312 16.92 -13.99 -2.24
C LEU A 312 17.79 -12.74 -2.15
N ASN A 313 17.42 -11.77 -1.31
CA ASN A 313 18.21 -10.54 -1.15
C ASN A 313 19.60 -10.82 -0.55
N VAL A 314 19.70 -11.71 0.43
CA VAL A 314 20.98 -12.14 1.01
C VAL A 314 21.84 -12.82 -0.06
N TRP A 315 21.25 -13.73 -0.83
CA TRP A 315 21.94 -14.42 -1.92
C TRP A 315 22.47 -13.43 -2.97
N VAL A 316 21.66 -12.45 -3.40
CA VAL A 316 22.07 -11.40 -4.34
C VAL A 316 23.23 -10.57 -3.78
N VAL A 317 23.17 -10.16 -2.51
CA VAL A 317 24.24 -9.37 -1.88
C VAL A 317 25.53 -10.18 -1.78
N ILE A 318 25.46 -11.44 -1.38
CA ILE A 318 26.64 -12.32 -1.31
C ILE A 318 27.28 -12.45 -2.70
N HIS A 319 26.48 -12.72 -3.74
CA HIS A 319 26.97 -12.87 -5.11
C HIS A 319 27.49 -11.58 -5.73
N ALA A 320 27.01 -10.42 -5.27
CA ALA A 320 27.51 -9.12 -5.74
C ALA A 320 28.84 -8.72 -5.08
N VAL A 321 29.21 -9.34 -3.96
CA VAL A 321 30.40 -9.02 -3.16
C VAL A 321 31.51 -10.09 -3.30
N SER A 322 31.15 -11.31 -3.74
CA SER A 322 32.07 -12.38 -4.13
C SER A 322 32.59 -12.22 -5.56
#